data_AF-A0A354GXW1-F1
#
_entry.id   AF-A0A354GXW1-F1
#
_cell.length_a   1.000
_cell.length_b   1.000
_cell.length_c   1.000
_cell.angle_alpha   90.00
_cell.angle_beta   90.00
_cell.angle_gamma   90.00
#
_symmetry.space_group_name_H-M   'P 1'
#
loop_
_entity.id
_entity.type
_entity.pdbx_description
1 polymer ?
#
loop_
_entity_poly.entity_id
_entity_poly.type
_entity_poly.pdbx_seq_one_letter_code
_entity_poly.pdbx_strand_id
1 'polypeptide(L)' 'GFAVDTAFDGEEGDFKARSAEYDAVILDLMLPKVDGLTLLQRWRRDGLKTHVLVLTARGGI' A
#
# COMPACT_ATOMS: atom_id res chain seq x y z
N GLY A 1 -5.50 -3.17 20.74
CA GLY A 1 -5.55 -2.02 19.81
C GLY A 1 -4.52 -2.23 18.72
N PHE A 2 -4.55 -1.43 17.66
CA PHE A 2 -3.54 -1.47 16.58
C PHE A 2 -2.73 -0.18 16.59
N ALA A 3 -1.42 -0.28 16.36
CA ALA A 3 -0.60 0.87 15.98
C ALA A 3 -0.81 1.12 14.48
N VAL A 4 -1.12 2.36 14.11
CA VAL A 4 -1.51 2.70 12.74
C VAL A 4 -0.69 3.89 12.27
N ASP A 5 -0.07 3.71 11.11
CA ASP A 5 0.55 4.78 10.33
C ASP A 5 -0.29 5.03 9.07
N THR A 6 -0.38 6.29 8.65
CA THR A 6 -1.11 6.70 7.43
C THR A 6 -0.15 7.24 6.39
N ALA A 7 -0.36 6.96 5.11
CA ALA A 7 0.36 7.58 4.00
C ALA A 7 -0.66 8.19 3.03
N PHE A 8 -0.35 9.37 2.48
CA PHE A 8 -1.26 10.10 1.58
C PHE A 8 -0.87 10.00 0.10
N ASP A 9 0.31 9.47 -0.19
CA ASP A 9 0.78 9.19 -1.54
C ASP A 9 1.63 7.90 -1.59
N GLY A 10 1.88 7.41 -2.80
CA GLY A 10 2.58 6.15 -2.96
C GLY A 10 4.08 6.19 -2.62
N GLU A 11 4.73 7.35 -2.64
CA GLU A 11 6.14 7.45 -2.24
C GLU A 11 6.28 7.32 -0.73
N GLU A 12 5.43 8.04 0.02
CA GLU A 12 5.35 7.93 1.47
C GLU A 12 4.96 6.50 1.89
N GLY A 13 4.00 5.89 1.17
CA GLY A 13 3.58 4.52 1.39
C GLY A 13 4.71 3.50 1.19
N ASP A 14 5.50 3.63 0.12
CA ASP A 14 6.65 2.76 -0.14
C ASP A 14 7.74 2.92 0.93
N PHE A 15 8.05 4.18 1.29
CA PHE A 15 9.02 4.47 2.33
C PHE A 15 8.62 3.81 3.65
N LYS A 16 7.36 3.98 4.08
CA LYS A 16 6.84 3.37 5.31
C LYS A 16 6.88 1.85 5.25
N ALA A 17 6.35 1.24 4.19
CA ALA A 17 6.30 -0.22 4.02
C ALA A 17 7.68 -0.89 4.06
N ARG A 18 8.74 -0.17 3.69
CA ARG A 18 10.13 -0.66 3.75
C ARG A 18 10.85 -0.35 5.06
N SER A 19 10.39 0.67 5.78
CA SER A 19 11.05 1.15 7.00
C SER A 19 10.55 0.44 8.27
N ALA A 20 9.40 -0.23 8.19
CA ALA A 20 8.80 -0.96 9.30
C ALA A 20 8.13 -2.25 8.82
N GLU A 21 8.07 -3.24 9.71
CA GLU A 21 7.31 -4.47 9.48
C GLU A 21 5.85 -4.24 9.88
N TYR A 22 4.94 -4.29 8.90
CA TYR A 22 3.51 -4.27 9.13
C TYR A 22 2.92 -5.66 8.96
N ASP A 23 1.99 -6.04 9.84
CA ASP A 23 1.21 -7.27 9.72
C ASP A 23 0.24 -7.20 8.52
N ALA A 24 -0.30 -6.00 8.27
CA ALA A 24 -1.24 -5.73 7.19
C ALA A 24 -1.13 -4.28 6.67
N VAL A 25 -1.45 -4.11 5.39
CA VAL A 25 -1.56 -2.81 4.71
C VAL A 25 -2.95 -2.71 4.07
N ILE A 26 -3.60 -1.56 4.24
CA ILE A 26 -4.77 -1.17 3.45
C ILE A 26 -4.29 -0.25 2.34
N LEU A 27 -4.50 -0.64 1.08
CA LEU A 27 -3.92 0.03 -0.09
C LEU A 27 -4.99 0.53 -1.04
N ASP A 28 -5.04 1.84 -1.29
CA ASP A 28 -5.80 2.41 -2.39
C ASP A 28 -5.02 2.27 -3.71
N LEU A 29 -5.69 1.90 -4.79
CA LEU A 29 -5.06 1.80 -6.11
C LEU A 29 -4.83 3.16 -6.78
N MET A 30 -5.59 4.20 -6.43
CA MET A 30 -5.52 5.53 -7.07
C MET A 30 -4.64 6.53 -6.31
N LEU A 31 -3.62 6.03 -5.59
CA LEU A 31 -2.70 6.90 -4.84
C LEU A 31 -1.99 7.92 -5.75
N PRO A 32 -1.79 9.17 -5.28
CA PRO A 32 -0.96 10.15 -5.96
C PRO A 32 0.51 9.69 -6.06
N LYS A 33 1.24 10.28 -7.02
CA LYS A 33 2.67 10.08 -7.34
C LYS A 33 3.06 8.67 -7.80
N VAL A 34 2.70 7.63 -7.05
CA VAL A 34 2.83 6.22 -7.43
C VAL A 34 1.51 5.53 -7.12
N ASP A 35 0.90 4.94 -8.13
CA ASP A 35 -0.37 4.24 -7.95
C ASP A 35 -0.18 2.95 -7.13
N GLY A 36 -1.24 2.53 -6.44
CA GLY A 36 -1.18 1.39 -5.53
C GLY A 36 -0.91 0.06 -6.23
N LEU A 37 -1.31 -0.09 -7.50
CA LEU A 37 -1.03 -1.33 -8.23
C LEU A 37 0.46 -1.44 -8.53
N THR A 38 1.09 -0.35 -8.99
CA THR A 38 2.54 -0.26 -9.19
C THR A 38 3.29 -0.55 -7.89
N LEU A 39 2.86 0.01 -6.76
CA LEU A 39 3.48 -0.29 -5.45
C LEU A 39 3.37 -1.76 -5.08
N LEU A 40 2.16 -2.34 -5.16
CA LEU A 40 1.94 -3.73 -4.81
C LEU A 40 2.82 -4.66 -5.66
N GLN A 41 2.94 -4.41 -6.96
CA GLN A 41 3.81 -5.17 -7.85
C GLN A 41 5.28 -5.07 -7.42
N ARG A 42 5.77 -3.86 -7.09
CA ARG A 42 7.15 -3.65 -6.60
C ARG A 42 7.38 -4.43 -5.30
N TRP A 43 6.49 -4.31 -4.33
CA TRP A 43 6.58 -5.02 -3.06
C TRP A 43 6.63 -6.54 -3.24
N ARG A 44 5.76 -7.11 -4.09
CA ARG A 44 5.75 -8.55 -4.34
C ARG A 44 7.01 -9.02 -5.06
N ARG A 45 7.52 -8.25 -6.02
CA ARG A 45 8.80 -8.53 -6.69
C ARG A 45 9.97 -8.49 -5.70
N ASP A 46 9.95 -7.54 -4.76
CA ASP A 46 11.00 -7.36 -3.77
C ASP A 46 10.84 -8.31 -2.56
N GLY A 47 9.88 -9.24 -2.61
CA GLY A 47 9.68 -10.27 -1.59
C GLY A 47 8.99 -9.79 -0.31
N LEU A 48 8.38 -8.60 -0.32
CA LEU A 48 7.62 -8.09 0.82
C LEU A 48 6.31 -8.89 0.96
N LYS A 49 6.21 -9.61 2.09
CA LYS A 49 5.14 -10.60 2.34
C LYS A 49 3.94 -10.08 3.11
N THR A 50 3.95 -8.82 3.54
CA THR A 50 2.85 -8.21 4.28
C THR A 50 1.51 -8.42 3.56
N HIS A 51 0.48 -8.76 4.33
CA HIS A 51 -0.88 -8.94 3.84
C HIS A 51 -1.42 -7.60 3.34
N VAL A 52 -1.95 -7.55 2.13
CA VAL A 52 -2.46 -6.30 1.54
C VAL A 52 -3.95 -6.47 1.26
N LEU A 53 -4.77 -5.61 1.87
CA LEU A 53 -6.18 -5.43 1.53
C LEU A 53 -6.27 -4.23 0.58
N VAL A 54 -6.73 -4.49 -0.64
CA VAL A 54 -6.87 -3.43 -1.65
C VAL A 54 -8.24 -2.78 -1.53
N LEU A 55 -8.27 -1.46 -1.39
CA LEU A 55 -9.45 -0.64 -1.57
C LEU A 55 -9.58 -0.29 -3.05
N THR A 56 -10.71 -0.65 -3.64
CA THR A 56 -11.03 -0.27 -5.01
C THR A 56 -12.30 0.57 -4.99
N ALA A 57 -12.26 1.74 -5.63
CA ALA A 57 -13.45 2.42 -6.10
C ALA A 57 -13.73 2.01 -7.56
N ARG A 58 -13.93 0.70 -7.82
CA ARG A 58 -14.59 0.24 -9.06
C ARG A 58 -16.08 0.07 -8.79
N GLY A 59 -16.75 1.16 -8.42
CA GLY A 59 -18.20 1.27 -8.52
C GLY A 59 -18.55 1.71 -9.93
N GLY A 60 -19.16 0.82 -10.70
CA GLY A 60 -19.60 1.11 -12.07
C GLY A 60 -20.60 2.27 -12.11
N ILE A 61 -20.44 3.12 -13.12
CA ILE A 61 -21.56 3.61 -13.90
C ILE A 61 -21.90 2.57 -14.97
#